data_AF-A0A2V5LQD2-F1
#
_entry.id   AF-A0A2V5LQD2-F1
#
_cell.length_a   1.000
_cell.length_b   1.000
_cell.length_c   1.000
_cell.angle_alpha   90.00
_cell.angle_beta   90.00
_cell.angle_gamma   90.00
#
_symmetry.space_group_name_H-M   'P 1'
#
loop_
_entity.id
_entity.type
_entity.pdbx_description
1 polymer ?
#
loop_
_entity_poly.entity_id
_entity_poly.type
_entity_poly.pdbx_seq_one_letter_code
_entity_poly.pdbx_strand_id
1 'polypeptide(L)'
;WPTAARAATVTVMVGPNCFCFSPSEVTISPGDTVRWTWSSGGHSTTSGNPCTPNGLWDSGILNQGAMFTHTFNSVGSFPYFCSPHCSEGMTGMVTVVNASPTPTATPPPSPTPGAVLGNISTRSFVQTGDNVMIGGFIVQGSGTKRVIIRAIGPELGQFGVPDPLQDPTLELHNGAGNLIGSNDNWQTTIIGGIITQDQVQDIINSGRAPGDPRESAIIGDLPAGNYTAIVRGVNGTTGVALVEVYDLATGTSVILGNIST
;
A
#
# COMPACT_ATOMS: atom_id res chain seq x y z
N TRP A 1 -11.19 -24.24 -2.35
CA TRP A 1 -11.92 -24.31 -3.63
C TRP A 1 -12.64 -22.99 -3.85
N PRO A 2 -12.37 -22.21 -4.91
CA PRO A 2 -13.15 -21.01 -5.17
C PRO A 2 -14.57 -21.41 -5.60
N THR A 3 -15.58 -20.79 -4.99
CA THR A 3 -16.99 -21.01 -5.27
C THR A 3 -17.33 -20.45 -6.65
N ALA A 4 -17.95 -21.25 -7.53
CA ALA A 4 -18.44 -20.75 -8.82
C ALA A 4 -19.49 -19.63 -8.59
N ALA A 5 -19.31 -18.48 -9.24
CA ALA A 5 -20.30 -17.40 -9.18
C ALA A 5 -21.63 -17.88 -9.79
N ARG A 6 -22.76 -17.63 -9.11
CA ARG A 6 -24.09 -17.97 -9.63
C ARG A 6 -24.51 -16.98 -10.71
N ALA A 7 -25.05 -17.49 -11.82
CA ALA A 7 -25.71 -16.69 -12.85
C ALA A 7 -26.87 -15.86 -12.27
N ALA A 8 -26.91 -14.58 -12.57
CA ALA A 8 -27.94 -13.64 -12.12
C ALA A 8 -29.10 -13.55 -13.14
N THR A 9 -30.24 -13.01 -12.69
CA THR A 9 -31.37 -12.68 -13.57
C THR A 9 -31.73 -11.20 -13.44
N VAL A 10 -31.61 -10.44 -14.53
CA VAL A 10 -32.01 -9.02 -14.60
C VAL A 10 -33.41 -8.93 -15.20
N THR A 11 -34.28 -8.10 -14.64
CA THR A 11 -35.66 -7.95 -15.12
C THR A 11 -35.84 -6.66 -15.90
N VAL A 12 -36.48 -6.76 -17.07
CA VAL A 12 -36.87 -5.62 -17.91
C VAL A 12 -38.39 -5.63 -18.03
N MET A 13 -39.03 -4.51 -17.74
CA MET A 13 -40.46 -4.32 -17.98
C MET A 13 -40.70 -3.98 -19.45
N VAL A 14 -41.70 -4.60 -20.04
CA VAL A 14 -42.11 -4.39 -21.43
C VAL A 14 -43.43 -3.61 -21.43
N GLY A 15 -43.40 -2.42 -22.00
CA GLY A 15 -44.57 -1.55 -22.13
C GLY A 15 -45.17 -1.01 -20.82
N PRO A 16 -44.39 -0.55 -19.82
CA PRO A 16 -44.96 0.06 -18.61
C PRO A 16 -45.58 1.44 -18.91
N ASN A 17 -46.83 1.44 -19.41
CA ASN A 17 -47.58 2.65 -19.81
C ASN A 17 -46.85 3.51 -20.88
N CYS A 18 -46.00 2.89 -21.71
CA CYS A 18 -45.20 3.51 -22.76
C CYS A 18 -44.94 2.49 -23.89
N PHE A 19 -44.46 2.95 -25.05
CA PHE A 19 -43.82 2.08 -26.05
C PHE A 19 -42.32 1.98 -25.78
N CYS A 20 -41.96 1.47 -24.60
CA CYS A 20 -40.59 1.43 -24.13
C CYS A 20 -40.29 0.16 -23.32
N PHE A 21 -39.01 -0.20 -23.28
CA PHE A 21 -38.48 -1.16 -22.31
C PHE A 21 -37.96 -0.39 -21.10
N SER A 22 -38.20 -0.89 -19.89
CA SER A 22 -37.75 -0.25 -18.66
C SER A 22 -37.01 -1.23 -17.74
N PRO A 23 -35.71 -1.04 -17.50
CA PRO A 23 -34.84 -0.07 -18.18
C PRO A 23 -34.70 -0.41 -19.68
N SER A 24 -34.38 0.60 -20.50
CA SER A 24 -34.14 0.41 -21.94
C SER A 24 -32.78 -0.24 -22.21
N GLU A 25 -31.84 -0.10 -21.29
CA GLU A 25 -30.52 -0.71 -21.37
C GLU A 25 -30.22 -1.50 -20.09
N VAL A 26 -29.63 -2.67 -20.25
CA VAL A 26 -29.13 -3.49 -19.16
C VAL A 26 -27.71 -3.92 -19.44
N THR A 27 -26.87 -3.89 -18.39
CA THR A 27 -25.52 -4.45 -18.44
C THR A 27 -25.47 -5.69 -17.56
N ILE A 28 -25.00 -6.82 -18.10
CA ILE A 28 -24.96 -8.13 -17.44
C ILE A 28 -23.62 -8.85 -17.69
N SER A 29 -23.38 -9.95 -16.98
CA SER A 29 -22.21 -10.82 -17.17
C SER A 29 -22.51 -12.04 -18.05
N PRO A 30 -21.50 -12.65 -18.70
CA PRO A 30 -21.67 -13.93 -19.36
C PRO A 30 -22.27 -14.99 -18.42
N GLY A 31 -23.30 -15.68 -18.88
CA GLY A 31 -24.08 -16.65 -18.12
C GLY A 31 -25.32 -16.08 -17.45
N ASP A 32 -25.48 -14.76 -17.38
CA ASP A 32 -26.68 -14.12 -16.82
C ASP A 32 -27.87 -14.23 -17.77
N THR A 33 -29.07 -14.14 -17.19
CA THR A 33 -30.34 -14.17 -17.90
C THR A 33 -31.03 -12.81 -17.84
N VAL A 34 -31.52 -12.30 -18.96
CA VAL A 34 -32.51 -11.21 -18.94
C VAL A 34 -33.91 -11.83 -18.96
N ARG A 35 -34.76 -11.36 -18.05
CA ARG A 35 -36.18 -11.70 -17.96
C ARG A 35 -37.01 -10.48 -18.34
N TRP A 36 -37.69 -10.55 -19.46
CA TRP A 36 -38.67 -9.54 -19.85
C TRP A 36 -40.03 -9.87 -19.22
N THR A 37 -40.68 -8.88 -18.64
CA THR A 37 -41.98 -8.99 -17.95
C THR A 37 -42.96 -7.99 -18.55
N TRP A 38 -44.12 -8.45 -19.03
CA TRP A 38 -45.06 -7.59 -19.74
C TRP A 38 -45.93 -6.82 -18.77
N SER A 39 -45.82 -5.49 -18.81
CA SER A 39 -46.68 -4.56 -18.07
C SER A 39 -47.97 -4.22 -18.83
N SER A 40 -47.98 -4.41 -20.16
CA SER A 40 -49.11 -4.19 -21.06
C SER A 40 -49.16 -5.24 -22.18
N GLY A 41 -50.22 -5.19 -23.01
CA GLY A 41 -50.43 -6.07 -24.16
C GLY A 41 -49.73 -5.63 -25.45
N GLY A 42 -49.51 -6.57 -26.38
CA GLY A 42 -49.13 -6.23 -27.76
C GLY A 42 -47.65 -5.97 -28.00
N HIS A 43 -46.75 -6.42 -27.14
CA HIS A 43 -45.32 -6.18 -27.28
C HIS A 43 -44.52 -7.47 -27.52
N SER A 44 -43.31 -7.34 -28.07
CA SER A 44 -42.32 -8.41 -28.20
C SER A 44 -40.96 -7.95 -27.65
N THR A 45 -40.05 -8.90 -27.43
CA THR A 45 -38.60 -8.67 -27.42
C THR A 45 -37.99 -9.50 -28.53
N THR A 46 -37.43 -8.83 -29.53
CA THR A 46 -36.89 -9.43 -30.74
C THR A 46 -35.49 -8.88 -30.98
N SER A 47 -34.50 -9.77 -31.10
CA SER A 47 -33.09 -9.37 -31.20
C SER A 47 -32.75 -8.78 -32.57
N GLY A 48 -31.94 -7.73 -32.59
CA GLY A 48 -31.47 -7.08 -33.80
C GLY A 48 -31.56 -5.56 -33.73
N ASN A 49 -31.16 -4.93 -34.83
CA ASN A 49 -31.37 -3.49 -35.01
C ASN A 49 -32.87 -3.23 -35.23
N PRO A 50 -33.35 -1.99 -35.01
CA PRO A 50 -34.77 -1.66 -35.16
C PRO A 50 -35.36 -2.16 -36.49
N CYS A 51 -36.48 -2.88 -36.39
CA CYS A 51 -37.19 -3.50 -37.51
C CYS A 51 -36.36 -4.52 -38.34
N THR A 52 -35.19 -4.94 -37.88
CA THR A 52 -34.26 -5.83 -38.60
C THR A 52 -33.79 -6.95 -37.67
N PRO A 53 -34.53 -8.08 -37.61
CA PRO A 53 -34.19 -9.16 -36.69
C PRO A 53 -32.89 -9.86 -37.11
N ASN A 54 -32.05 -10.22 -36.13
CA ASN A 54 -30.81 -10.98 -36.36
C ASN A 54 -30.90 -12.46 -35.93
N GLY A 55 -32.05 -12.89 -35.40
CA GLY A 55 -32.36 -14.29 -35.12
C GLY A 55 -31.76 -14.88 -33.83
N LEU A 56 -31.17 -14.06 -32.94
CA LEU A 56 -30.65 -14.54 -31.65
C LEU A 56 -31.76 -14.91 -30.66
N TRP A 57 -32.85 -14.13 -30.62
CA TRP A 57 -34.08 -14.50 -29.94
C TRP A 57 -35.30 -13.74 -30.47
N ASP A 58 -36.48 -14.31 -30.25
CA ASP A 58 -37.78 -13.64 -30.44
C ASP A 58 -38.79 -14.23 -29.46
N SER A 59 -39.46 -13.38 -28.66
CA SER A 59 -40.52 -13.82 -27.76
C SER A 59 -41.85 -14.06 -28.46
N GLY A 60 -42.02 -13.55 -29.69
CA GLY A 60 -43.33 -13.29 -30.28
C GLY A 60 -44.09 -12.18 -29.55
N ILE A 61 -45.33 -11.91 -29.99
CA ILE A 61 -46.20 -10.91 -29.35
C ILE A 61 -46.85 -11.51 -28.11
N LEU A 62 -46.57 -10.93 -26.96
CA LEU A 62 -47.10 -11.36 -25.66
C LEU A 62 -47.93 -10.26 -24.99
N ASN A 63 -48.66 -10.65 -23.95
CA ASN A 63 -49.59 -9.79 -23.23
C ASN A 63 -49.21 -9.61 -21.76
N GLN A 64 -49.89 -8.67 -21.08
CA GLN A 64 -49.66 -8.34 -19.68
C GLN A 64 -49.57 -9.59 -18.79
N GLY A 65 -48.56 -9.62 -17.91
CA GLY A 65 -48.29 -10.75 -17.01
C GLY A 65 -47.41 -11.84 -17.61
N ALA A 66 -47.18 -11.83 -18.92
CA ALA A 66 -46.25 -12.77 -19.56
C ALA A 66 -44.79 -12.52 -19.14
N MET A 67 -43.99 -13.58 -19.24
CA MET A 67 -42.56 -13.53 -19.02
C MET A 67 -41.82 -14.25 -20.14
N PHE A 68 -40.69 -13.70 -20.57
CA PHE A 68 -39.75 -14.32 -21.50
C PHE A 68 -38.34 -14.20 -20.94
N THR A 69 -37.49 -15.21 -21.14
CA THR A 69 -36.12 -15.21 -20.63
C THR A 69 -35.12 -15.61 -21.71
N HIS A 70 -33.96 -14.96 -21.74
CA HIS A 70 -32.82 -15.33 -22.58
C HIS A 70 -31.52 -15.25 -21.79
N THR A 71 -30.69 -16.28 -21.88
CA THR A 71 -29.38 -16.36 -21.23
C THR A 71 -28.27 -15.98 -22.19
N PHE A 72 -27.41 -15.05 -21.78
CA PHE A 72 -26.36 -14.49 -22.62
C PHE A 72 -25.01 -15.07 -22.23
N ASN A 73 -24.45 -15.96 -23.05
CA ASN A 73 -23.19 -16.66 -22.73
C ASN A 73 -21.93 -15.99 -23.28
N SER A 74 -22.07 -15.00 -24.18
CA SER A 74 -20.94 -14.37 -24.86
C SER A 74 -20.96 -12.87 -24.63
N VAL A 75 -19.79 -12.30 -24.38
CA VAL A 75 -19.60 -10.84 -24.30
C VAL A 75 -19.99 -10.18 -25.63
N GLY A 76 -20.57 -8.99 -25.56
CA GLY A 76 -21.01 -8.25 -26.73
C GLY A 76 -22.16 -7.30 -26.45
N SER A 77 -22.57 -6.62 -27.50
CA SER A 77 -23.73 -5.73 -27.49
C SER A 77 -24.85 -6.36 -28.31
N PHE A 78 -26.01 -6.50 -27.68
CA PHE A 78 -27.17 -7.18 -28.23
C PHE A 78 -28.34 -6.19 -28.28
N PRO A 79 -28.44 -5.38 -29.35
CA PRO A 79 -29.62 -4.54 -29.55
C PRO A 79 -30.85 -5.43 -29.76
N TYR A 80 -32.00 -4.92 -29.32
CA TYR A 80 -33.29 -5.56 -29.53
C TYR A 80 -34.39 -4.52 -29.64
N PHE A 81 -35.53 -4.94 -30.17
CA PHE A 81 -36.67 -4.07 -30.40
C PHE A 81 -37.98 -4.83 -30.18
N CYS A 82 -39.06 -4.07 -30.07
CA CYS A 82 -40.41 -4.62 -30.15
C CYS A 82 -40.87 -4.58 -31.60
N SER A 83 -41.12 -5.72 -32.21
CA SER A 83 -41.52 -5.86 -33.62
C SER A 83 -42.71 -4.99 -34.03
N PRO A 84 -43.85 -4.96 -33.31
CA PRO A 84 -44.98 -4.12 -33.69
C PRO A 84 -44.77 -2.63 -33.41
N HIS A 85 -43.77 -2.27 -32.59
CA HIS A 85 -43.50 -0.89 -32.19
C HIS A 85 -42.10 -0.41 -32.59
N CYS A 86 -41.53 -1.03 -33.62
CA CYS A 86 -40.15 -0.78 -34.02
C CYS A 86 -39.98 0.55 -34.73
N SER A 87 -41.04 1.04 -35.40
CA SER A 87 -41.07 2.35 -36.07
C SER A 87 -41.29 3.50 -35.07
N GLU A 88 -41.86 3.18 -33.92
CA GLU A 88 -42.12 4.05 -32.78
C GLU A 88 -40.90 4.16 -31.85
N GLY A 89 -39.81 3.45 -32.16
CA GLY A 89 -38.55 3.52 -31.43
C GLY A 89 -38.53 2.69 -30.15
N MET A 90 -39.41 1.69 -30.01
CA MET A 90 -39.38 0.78 -28.86
C MET A 90 -38.20 -0.17 -28.95
N THR A 91 -37.04 0.30 -28.49
CA THR A 91 -35.74 -0.38 -28.59
C THR A 91 -35.11 -0.54 -27.21
N GLY A 92 -34.28 -1.57 -27.07
CA GLY A 92 -33.40 -1.71 -25.93
C GLY A 92 -32.06 -2.33 -26.30
N MET A 93 -31.16 -2.36 -25.32
CA MET A 93 -29.82 -2.91 -25.48
C MET A 93 -29.44 -3.77 -24.28
N VAL A 94 -29.03 -5.00 -24.56
CA VAL A 94 -28.32 -5.82 -23.56
C VAL A 94 -26.84 -5.72 -23.86
N THR A 95 -26.06 -5.22 -22.90
CA THR A 95 -24.61 -5.19 -22.97
C THR A 95 -24.07 -6.28 -22.05
N VAL A 96 -23.46 -7.29 -22.65
CA VAL A 96 -22.78 -8.36 -21.92
C VAL A 96 -21.32 -8.00 -21.87
N VAL A 97 -20.86 -7.62 -20.70
CA VAL A 97 -19.44 -7.42 -20.43
C VAL A 97 -19.00 -8.55 -19.53
N ASN A 98 -17.79 -9.07 -19.72
CA ASN A 98 -17.15 -9.74 -18.60
C ASN A 98 -17.29 -8.81 -17.40
N ALA A 99 -17.55 -9.36 -16.21
CA ALA A 99 -17.37 -8.55 -15.02
C ALA A 99 -16.04 -7.83 -15.23
N SER A 100 -16.09 -6.50 -15.41
CA SER A 100 -14.91 -5.67 -15.17
C SER A 100 -14.43 -6.22 -13.86
N PRO A 101 -13.21 -6.79 -13.78
CA PRO A 101 -12.80 -7.52 -12.60
C PRO A 101 -13.27 -6.64 -11.47
N THR A 102 -14.27 -7.13 -10.71
CA THR A 102 -14.58 -6.49 -9.43
C THR A 102 -13.19 -6.29 -8.90
N PRO A 103 -12.75 -5.07 -8.53
CA PRO A 103 -11.50 -5.00 -7.83
C PRO A 103 -11.71 -6.02 -6.72
N THR A 104 -11.08 -7.20 -6.85
CA THR A 104 -10.80 -8.07 -5.72
C THR A 104 -10.40 -7.03 -4.74
N ALA A 105 -11.19 -6.81 -3.67
CA ALA A 105 -10.86 -5.78 -2.69
C ALA A 105 -9.36 -5.90 -2.59
N THR A 106 -8.62 -4.89 -3.10
CA THR A 106 -7.16 -5.03 -3.12
C THR A 106 -6.91 -5.43 -1.69
N PRO A 107 -6.33 -6.63 -1.39
CA PRO A 107 -6.18 -7.06 -0.01
C PRO A 107 -5.67 -5.81 0.69
N PRO A 108 -6.43 -5.23 1.65
CA PRO A 108 -6.47 -3.78 1.90
C PRO A 108 -5.07 -3.24 1.77
N PRO A 109 -4.76 -2.45 0.71
CA PRO A 109 -3.51 -2.58 -0.05
C PRO A 109 -2.43 -3.14 0.84
N SER A 110 -2.17 -4.47 0.86
CA SER A 110 -1.49 -5.15 1.98
C SER A 110 -0.55 -4.18 2.65
N PRO A 111 -0.93 -3.59 3.82
CA PRO A 111 -0.69 -2.17 4.14
C PRO A 111 0.55 -1.75 3.40
N THR A 112 0.47 -1.05 2.25
CA THR A 112 1.65 -0.67 1.45
C THR A 112 2.68 -0.30 2.50
N PRO A 113 3.75 -1.09 2.79
CA PRO A 113 4.36 -1.09 4.12
C PRO A 113 4.50 0.34 4.55
N GLY A 114 3.62 0.80 5.46
CA GLY A 114 3.21 2.21 5.50
C GLY A 114 4.46 3.03 5.43
N ALA A 115 4.70 3.78 4.32
CA ALA A 115 6.05 4.11 3.84
C ALA A 115 7.06 4.12 4.99
N VAL A 116 7.73 2.98 5.21
CA VAL A 116 8.55 2.79 6.39
C VAL A 116 9.81 3.60 6.13
N LEU A 117 10.08 4.63 6.94
CA LEU A 117 11.35 5.33 6.86
C LEU A 117 12.45 4.31 7.16
N GLY A 118 13.14 3.84 6.12
CA GLY A 118 14.17 2.80 6.27
C GLY A 118 15.43 3.32 6.93
N ASN A 119 15.71 4.61 6.79
CA ASN A 119 16.86 5.26 7.39
C ASN A 119 16.73 6.77 7.48
N ILE A 120 17.53 7.35 8.37
CA ILE A 120 17.76 8.79 8.47
C ILE A 120 19.23 9.08 8.74
N SER A 121 19.73 10.18 8.19
CA SER A 121 21.12 10.62 8.34
C SER A 121 21.16 12.14 8.51
N THR A 122 21.94 12.63 9.47
CA THR A 122 22.22 14.06 9.64
C THR A 122 23.72 14.29 9.64
N ARG A 123 24.17 15.22 8.78
CA ARG A 123 25.55 15.70 8.74
C ARG A 123 25.64 17.06 9.40
N SER A 124 26.57 17.20 10.34
CA SER A 124 26.81 18.44 11.05
C SER A 124 28.25 18.48 11.57
N PHE A 125 28.70 19.68 11.94
CA PHE A 125 29.99 19.89 12.57
C PHE A 125 29.82 19.69 14.09
N VAL A 126 30.49 18.67 14.63
CA VAL A 126 30.51 18.35 16.06
C VAL A 126 31.50 19.29 16.76
N GLN A 127 31.06 19.95 17.82
CA GLN A 127 31.88 20.81 18.66
C GLN A 127 31.97 20.25 20.10
N THR A 128 32.44 21.06 21.03
CA THR A 128 32.65 20.68 22.43
C THR A 128 31.54 21.19 23.35
N GLY A 129 31.54 20.71 24.60
CA GLY A 129 30.55 21.09 25.61
C GLY A 129 29.15 20.67 25.21
N ASP A 130 28.23 21.63 25.19
CA ASP A 130 26.83 21.40 24.83
C ASP A 130 26.59 21.45 23.31
N ASN A 131 27.59 21.87 22.52
CA ASN A 131 27.50 22.01 21.07
C ASN A 131 27.80 20.68 20.34
N VAL A 132 27.14 19.62 20.78
CA VAL A 132 27.24 18.29 20.20
C VAL A 132 26.32 18.12 19.01
N MET A 133 26.56 17.07 18.23
CA MET A 133 25.57 16.65 17.25
C MET A 133 24.50 15.80 17.93
N ILE A 134 23.25 16.12 17.61
CA ILE A 134 22.07 15.43 18.12
C ILE A 134 21.24 14.93 16.94
N GLY A 135 20.98 13.63 16.91
CA GLY A 135 20.05 12.99 15.99
C GLY A 135 18.82 12.48 16.74
N GLY A 136 17.69 13.17 16.61
CA GLY A 136 16.41 12.72 17.17
C GLY A 136 15.67 11.78 16.22
N PHE A 137 15.09 10.70 16.74
CA PHE A 137 14.22 9.81 15.98
C PHE A 137 13.11 9.21 16.85
N ILE A 138 12.00 8.81 16.23
CA ILE A 138 10.86 8.19 16.92
C ILE A 138 10.66 6.78 16.38
N VAL A 139 10.51 5.82 17.27
CA VAL A 139 10.02 4.47 16.95
C VAL A 139 8.50 4.47 17.20
N GLN A 140 7.70 4.33 16.15
CA GLN A 140 6.23 4.37 16.24
C GLN A 140 5.61 3.00 16.01
N GLY A 141 4.60 2.61 16.80
CA GLY A 141 3.87 1.36 16.64
C GLY A 141 3.74 0.60 17.97
N SER A 142 3.35 -0.68 17.89
CA SER A 142 3.33 -1.57 19.05
C SER A 142 4.46 -2.59 18.95
N GLY A 143 5.28 -2.73 19.99
CA GLY A 143 6.40 -3.67 20.06
C GLY A 143 7.77 -2.99 20.05
N THR A 144 8.81 -3.78 19.81
CA THR A 144 10.19 -3.30 19.65
C THR A 144 10.59 -3.28 18.16
N LYS A 145 11.50 -2.37 17.81
CA LYS A 145 12.15 -2.30 16.51
C LYS A 145 13.64 -2.51 16.65
N ARG A 146 14.16 -3.49 15.91
CA ARG A 146 15.58 -3.70 15.71
C ARG A 146 16.15 -2.57 14.85
N VAL A 147 17.04 -1.75 15.40
CA VAL A 147 17.72 -0.67 14.68
C VAL A 147 19.23 -0.78 14.84
N ILE A 148 19.97 -0.15 13.92
CA ILE A 148 21.38 0.21 14.13
C ILE A 148 21.54 1.73 14.03
N ILE A 149 22.18 2.32 15.02
CA ILE A 149 22.58 3.72 15.07
C ILE A 149 24.09 3.77 14.86
N ARG A 150 24.57 4.67 14.01
CA ARG A 150 25.99 4.84 13.68
C ARG A 150 26.44 6.28 13.81
N ALA A 151 27.67 6.48 14.24
CA ALA A 151 28.38 7.75 14.17
C ALA A 151 29.59 7.57 13.24
N ILE A 152 29.52 8.20 12.06
CA ILE A 152 30.51 8.09 10.99
C ILE A 152 31.35 9.36 10.94
N GLY A 153 32.67 9.22 10.86
CA GLY A 153 33.62 10.32 10.96
C GLY A 153 34.76 10.13 9.97
N PRO A 154 35.81 9.35 10.30
CA PRO A 154 36.98 9.15 9.44
C PRO A 154 36.65 8.76 8.00
N GLU A 155 35.64 7.92 7.78
CA GLU A 155 35.24 7.48 6.44
C GLU A 155 34.80 8.62 5.53
N LEU A 156 34.31 9.73 6.08
CA LEU A 156 33.83 10.86 5.29
C LEU A 156 34.93 11.50 4.46
N GLY A 157 36.20 11.39 4.90
CA GLY A 157 37.35 11.89 4.15
C GLY A 157 37.47 11.25 2.76
N GLN A 158 37.11 9.98 2.62
CA GLN A 158 37.17 9.28 1.32
C GLN A 158 36.11 9.81 0.33
N PHE A 159 35.06 10.45 0.84
CA PHE A 159 34.01 11.08 0.04
C PHE A 159 34.25 12.58 -0.19
N GLY A 160 35.45 13.09 0.15
CA GLY A 160 35.83 14.49 -0.05
C GLY A 160 35.20 15.45 0.96
N VAL A 161 34.70 14.94 2.09
CA VAL A 161 34.22 15.80 3.19
C VAL A 161 35.43 16.38 3.93
N PRO A 162 35.54 17.72 4.05
CA PRO A 162 36.63 18.34 4.79
C PRO A 162 36.47 18.13 6.30
N ASP A 163 37.61 18.08 7.00
CA ASP A 163 37.71 18.03 8.46
C ASP A 163 36.79 17.00 9.15
N PRO A 164 36.83 15.70 8.74
CA PRO A 164 36.03 14.68 9.39
C PRO A 164 36.41 14.53 10.87
N LEU A 165 35.41 14.30 11.72
CA LEU A 165 35.63 13.96 13.12
C LEU A 165 36.39 12.63 13.20
N GLN A 166 37.60 12.65 13.74
CA GLN A 166 38.54 11.51 13.63
C GLN A 166 38.20 10.33 14.55
N ASP A 167 37.40 10.57 15.58
CA ASP A 167 37.10 9.58 16.62
C ASP A 167 35.73 9.88 17.25
N PRO A 168 34.63 9.49 16.59
CA PRO A 168 33.28 9.78 17.04
C PRO A 168 32.78 8.77 18.09
N THR A 169 32.36 9.24 19.26
CA THR A 169 31.60 8.46 20.25
C THR A 169 30.10 8.62 20.03
N LEU A 170 29.33 7.59 20.36
CA LEU A 170 27.87 7.58 20.26
C LEU A 170 27.22 7.27 21.61
N GLU A 171 26.26 8.09 22.01
CA GLU A 171 25.33 7.81 23.12
C GLU A 171 23.90 7.74 22.62
N LEU A 172 23.10 6.84 23.18
CA LEU A 172 21.68 6.71 22.90
C LEU A 172 20.86 6.97 24.16
N HIS A 173 19.94 7.92 24.10
CA HIS A 173 19.08 8.33 25.20
C HIS A 173 17.61 8.08 24.88
N ASN A 174 16.80 7.73 25.88
CA ASN A 174 15.36 7.56 25.74
C ASN A 174 14.59 8.89 25.88
N GLY A 175 13.27 8.87 25.70
CA GLY A 175 12.42 10.07 25.82
C GLY A 175 12.36 10.71 27.21
N ALA A 176 12.87 10.05 28.25
CA ALA A 176 13.05 10.61 29.59
C ALA A 176 14.44 11.23 29.78
N GLY A 177 15.30 11.21 28.75
CA GLY A 177 16.68 11.69 28.80
C GLY A 177 17.65 10.75 29.52
N ASN A 178 17.28 9.48 29.74
CA ASN A 178 18.21 8.52 30.34
C ASN A 178 19.10 7.90 29.26
N LEU A 179 20.40 7.77 29.56
CA LEU A 179 21.34 6.99 28.76
C LEU A 179 20.94 5.52 28.79
N ILE A 180 20.71 4.94 27.61
CA ILE A 180 20.30 3.55 27.42
C ILE A 180 21.29 2.76 26.56
N GLY A 181 22.37 3.37 26.09
CA GLY A 181 23.46 2.68 25.40
C GLY A 181 24.55 3.66 25.00
N SER A 182 25.78 3.19 24.92
CA SER A 182 26.89 3.97 24.41
C SER A 182 27.86 3.08 23.63
N ASN A 183 28.62 3.68 22.73
CA ASN A 183 29.70 3.02 22.03
C ASN A 183 30.79 4.03 21.67
N ASP A 184 32.03 3.56 21.72
CA ASP A 184 33.26 4.27 21.38
C ASP A 184 34.16 3.21 20.72
N ASN A 185 33.99 3.05 19.40
CA ASN A 185 34.49 1.96 18.52
C ASN A 185 33.56 0.75 18.38
N TRP A 186 33.02 0.54 17.18
CA TRP A 186 32.00 -0.48 16.87
C TRP A 186 32.49 -1.92 17.01
N GLN A 187 33.81 -2.13 16.92
CA GLN A 187 34.45 -3.45 17.12
C GLN A 187 34.56 -3.86 18.59
N THR A 188 34.07 -3.00 19.49
CA THR A 188 34.00 -3.28 20.93
C THR A 188 32.59 -3.02 21.42
N THR A 189 32.17 -3.75 22.46
CA THR A 189 30.85 -3.58 23.06
C THR A 189 30.98 -2.98 24.46
N ILE A 190 30.20 -1.93 24.72
CA ILE A 190 30.01 -1.36 26.06
C ILE A 190 28.64 -1.82 26.56
N ILE A 191 28.63 -2.69 27.57
CA ILE A 191 27.40 -3.21 28.16
C ILE A 191 26.72 -2.12 29.00
N GLY A 192 25.43 -1.88 28.77
CA GLY A 192 24.65 -0.87 29.47
C GLY A 192 23.29 -0.60 28.82
N GLY A 193 22.27 -0.36 29.65
CA GLY A 193 20.91 -0.09 29.18
C GLY A 193 20.33 -1.22 28.32
N ILE A 194 20.09 -0.97 27.04
CA ILE A 194 19.58 -1.97 26.08
C ILE A 194 20.67 -2.94 25.57
N ILE A 195 21.95 -2.60 25.78
CA ILE A 195 23.09 -3.41 25.34
C ILE A 195 23.41 -4.42 26.44
N THR A 196 22.92 -5.66 26.31
CA THR A 196 23.05 -6.70 27.34
C THR A 196 24.08 -7.79 27.01
N GLN A 197 24.62 -7.79 25.80
CA GLN A 197 25.59 -8.78 25.30
C GLN A 197 26.46 -8.16 24.21
N ASP A 198 27.53 -8.86 23.82
CA ASP A 198 28.40 -8.45 22.71
C ASP A 198 27.62 -8.27 21.40
N GLN A 199 27.87 -7.16 20.71
CA GLN A 199 27.10 -6.71 19.54
C GLN A 199 27.87 -6.77 18.23
N VAL A 200 29.19 -7.01 18.27
CA VAL A 200 30.07 -6.91 17.10
C VAL A 200 29.59 -7.81 15.97
N GLN A 201 29.25 -9.06 16.27
CA GLN A 201 28.78 -9.99 15.25
C GLN A 201 27.42 -9.58 14.67
N ASP A 202 26.52 -9.04 15.50
CA ASP A 202 25.22 -8.53 15.06
C ASP A 202 25.38 -7.31 14.14
N ILE A 203 26.33 -6.42 14.45
CA ILE A 203 26.68 -5.27 13.62
C ILE A 203 27.21 -5.74 12.25
N ILE A 204 28.10 -6.74 12.21
CA ILE A 204 28.59 -7.34 10.96
C ILE A 204 27.44 -7.97 10.17
N ASN A 205 26.61 -8.80 10.83
CA ASN A 205 25.49 -9.51 10.20
C ASN A 205 24.40 -8.55 9.67
N SER A 206 24.30 -7.35 10.21
CA SER A 206 23.38 -6.32 9.70
C SER A 206 23.74 -5.81 8.30
N GLY A 207 24.99 -6.05 7.84
CA GLY A 207 25.52 -5.49 6.59
C GLY A 207 25.80 -3.98 6.68
N ARG A 208 25.81 -3.40 7.88
CA ARG A 208 25.97 -1.96 8.13
C ARG A 208 27.09 -1.64 9.11
N ALA A 209 28.04 -2.56 9.31
CA ALA A 209 29.26 -2.24 10.05
C ALA A 209 29.94 -1.00 9.45
N PRO A 210 30.36 -0.01 10.28
CA PRO A 210 31.27 1.03 9.83
C PRO A 210 32.57 0.39 9.31
N GLY A 211 33.19 0.99 8.30
CA GLY A 211 34.44 0.50 7.70
C GLY A 211 35.69 1.04 8.37
N ASP A 212 35.64 2.18 9.09
CA ASP A 212 36.72 2.57 10.01
C ASP A 212 36.45 2.00 11.42
N PRO A 213 37.41 1.32 12.06
CA PRO A 213 37.23 0.75 13.39
C PRO A 213 37.01 1.79 14.49
N ARG A 214 37.35 3.06 14.24
CA ARG A 214 37.15 4.17 15.19
C ARG A 214 35.73 4.73 15.20
N GLU A 215 34.90 4.28 14.28
CA GLU A 215 33.51 4.73 14.22
C GLU A 215 32.65 3.97 15.23
N SER A 216 31.60 4.61 15.70
CA SER A 216 30.75 4.03 16.75
C SER A 216 29.45 3.49 16.17
N ALA A 217 29.00 2.35 16.71
CA ALA A 217 27.71 1.78 16.35
C ALA A 217 27.03 1.13 17.57
N ILE A 218 25.71 1.29 17.63
CA ILE A 218 24.83 0.62 18.60
C ILE A 218 23.75 -0.10 17.81
N ILE A 219 23.62 -1.40 18.00
CA ILE A 219 22.53 -2.21 17.41
C ILE A 219 21.62 -2.70 18.54
N GLY A 220 20.30 -2.60 18.40
CA GLY A 220 19.42 -2.99 19.50
C GLY A 220 17.95 -2.95 19.17
N ASP A 221 17.16 -3.55 20.06
CA ASP A 221 15.71 -3.60 19.97
C ASP A 221 15.10 -2.50 20.83
N LEU A 222 14.51 -1.49 20.19
CA LEU A 222 13.95 -0.32 20.84
C LEU A 222 12.42 -0.41 20.91
N PRO A 223 11.81 -0.31 22.10
CA PRO A 223 10.37 -0.09 22.21
C PRO A 223 9.89 1.14 21.43
N ALA A 224 8.57 1.26 21.25
CA ALA A 224 8.00 2.50 20.74
C ALA A 224 8.31 3.67 21.70
N GLY A 225 8.78 4.79 21.16
CA GLY A 225 9.22 5.93 21.95
C GLY A 225 10.09 6.91 21.16
N ASN A 226 10.42 8.02 21.82
CA ASN A 226 11.34 9.02 21.31
C ASN A 226 12.76 8.69 21.76
N TYR A 227 13.73 8.87 20.87
CA TYR A 227 15.13 8.57 21.12
C TYR A 227 16.02 9.70 20.61
N THR A 228 17.13 9.89 21.31
CA THR A 228 18.14 10.89 20.99
C THR A 228 19.50 10.20 20.88
N ALA A 229 20.11 10.26 19.70
CA ALA A 229 21.49 9.87 19.48
C ALA A 229 22.38 11.11 19.63
N ILE A 230 23.40 11.04 20.48
CA ILE A 230 24.34 12.14 20.72
C ILE A 230 25.72 11.69 20.21
N VAL A 231 26.30 12.50 19.33
CA VAL A 231 27.65 12.28 18.80
C VAL A 231 28.61 13.32 19.34
N ARG A 232 29.74 12.85 19.89
CA ARG A 232 30.84 13.65 20.41
C ARG A 232 32.16 13.16 19.83
N GLY A 233 33.18 14.02 19.83
CA GLY A 233 34.55 13.59 19.60
C GLY A 233 35.19 13.09 20.89
N VAL A 234 35.92 11.98 20.81
CA VAL A 234 36.79 11.52 21.91
C VAL A 234 37.71 12.68 22.33
N ASN A 235 37.90 12.84 23.64
CA ASN A 235 38.69 13.92 24.26
C ASN A 235 38.27 15.35 23.85
N GLY A 236 37.03 15.55 23.42
CA GLY A 236 36.55 16.87 23.01
C GLY A 236 37.10 17.33 21.65
N THR A 237 37.44 16.39 20.77
CA THR A 237 37.76 16.70 19.38
C THR A 237 36.52 17.20 18.62
N THR A 238 36.77 17.93 17.54
CA THR A 238 35.73 18.55 16.70
C THR A 238 35.90 18.13 15.26
N GLY A 239 34.83 18.15 14.48
CA GLY A 239 34.88 17.82 13.05
C GLY A 239 33.51 17.48 12.48
N VAL A 240 33.46 17.24 11.17
CA VAL A 240 32.24 16.81 10.50
C VAL A 240 31.98 15.33 10.80
N ALA A 241 30.77 15.01 11.25
CA ALA A 241 30.32 13.62 11.40
C ALA A 241 28.96 13.40 10.74
N LEU A 242 28.58 12.14 10.56
CA LEU A 242 27.20 11.72 10.32
C LEU A 242 26.69 10.97 11.55
N VAL A 243 25.44 11.25 11.93
CA VAL A 243 24.64 10.34 12.75
C VAL A 243 23.60 9.68 11.85
N GLU A 244 23.54 8.36 11.87
CA GLU A 244 22.66 7.58 11.02
C GLU A 244 21.86 6.58 11.85
N VAL A 245 20.59 6.39 11.49
CA VAL A 245 19.73 5.37 12.09
C VAL A 245 19.11 4.56 10.97
N TYR A 246 19.24 3.24 11.05
CA TYR A 246 18.65 2.30 10.09
C TYR A 246 17.68 1.37 10.78
N ASP A 247 16.52 1.17 10.15
CA ASP A 247 15.64 0.07 10.46
C ASP A 247 16.24 -1.24 9.92
N LEU A 248 16.35 -2.25 10.77
CA LEU A 248 16.86 -3.58 10.41
C LEU A 248 15.74 -4.64 10.33
N ALA A 249 14.51 -4.30 10.71
CA ALA A 249 13.40 -5.24 10.67
C ALA A 249 12.75 -5.26 9.28
N THR A 250 12.75 -6.42 8.62
CA THR A 250 11.96 -6.64 7.40
C THR A 250 10.53 -7.05 7.77
N GLY A 251 9.54 -6.19 7.52
CA GLY A 251 8.12 -6.57 7.55
C GLY A 251 7.31 -6.34 8.83
N THR A 252 7.69 -5.40 9.71
CA THR A 252 6.84 -4.99 10.86
C THR A 252 6.25 -3.60 10.67
N SER A 253 4.99 -3.40 11.07
CA SER A 253 4.22 -2.13 10.99
C SER A 253 4.73 -1.02 11.93
N VAL A 254 6.01 -1.04 12.28
CA VAL A 254 6.66 -0.04 13.12
C VAL A 254 7.49 0.82 12.18
N ILE A 255 7.33 2.14 12.24
CA ILE A 255 8.01 3.08 11.32
C ILE A 255 8.95 3.98 12.12
N LEU A 256 10.12 4.27 11.56
CA LEU A 256 10.90 5.42 12.02
C LEU A 256 10.13 6.67 11.56
N GLY A 257 9.84 7.59 12.47
CA GLY A 257 9.07 8.80 12.18
C GLY A 257 9.80 10.04 12.68
N ASN A 258 9.83 11.09 11.86
CA ASN A 258 10.31 12.45 12.16
C ASN A 258 11.79 12.61 12.54
N ILE A 259 12.34 13.77 12.14
CA ILE A 259 13.55 14.36 12.73
C ILE A 259 13.24 15.79 13.14
N SER A 260 13.71 16.16 14.32
CA SER A 260 14.01 17.55 14.63
C SER A 260 15.53 17.63 14.73
N THR A 261 16.11 18.43 13.85
CA THR A 261 17.49 18.93 13.99
C THR A 261 17.46 20.23 14.77
#